data_AF-A0A2D7GHF7-F1
#
_entry.id   AF-A0A2D7GHF7-F1
#
_cell.length_a   1.000
_cell.length_b   1.000
_cell.length_c   1.000
_cell.angle_alpha   90.00
_cell.angle_beta   90.00
_cell.angle_gamma   90.00
#
_symmetry.space_group_name_H-M   'P 1'
#
loop_
_entity.id
_entity.type
_entity.pdbx_description
1 polymer ?
#
loop_
_entity_poly.entity_id
_entity_poly.type
_entity_poly.pdbx_seq_one_letter_code
_entity_poly.pdbx_strand_id
1 'polypeptide(L)'
;MKVLIKISILFLLLFFSEQINAKSWCKAIYNQNILPGELQKQINKCKNSDNFFLAIHSSYKNAGHLLNSFVAEYCDLNRRLLRTEPREGDPFFTIVCEFRKSNLRK
;
A
#
# COMPACT_ATOMS: atom_id res chain seq x y z
N MET A 1 -39.41 27.35 13.39
CA MET A 1 -38.80 27.43 12.04
C MET A 1 -37.27 27.40 12.04
N LYS A 2 -36.57 28.26 12.80
CA LYS A 2 -35.09 28.30 12.83
C LYS A 2 -34.40 26.97 13.28
N VAL A 3 -35.03 26.23 14.19
CA VAL A 3 -34.50 24.94 14.70
C VAL A 3 -34.63 23.83 13.66
N LEU A 4 -35.75 23.76 12.95
CA LEU A 4 -35.98 22.78 11.86
C LEU A 4 -34.96 22.96 10.72
N ILE A 5 -34.62 24.20 10.38
CA ILE A 5 -33.61 24.50 9.36
C ILE A 5 -32.23 23.99 9.80
N LYS A 6 -31.85 24.21 11.07
CA LYS A 6 -30.57 23.71 11.61
C LYS A 6 -30.49 22.18 11.60
N ILE A 7 -31.57 21.50 11.96
CA ILE A 7 -31.66 20.03 11.92
C ILE A 7 -31.57 19.52 10.48
N SER A 8 -32.23 20.19 9.54
CA SER A 8 -32.16 19.85 8.12
C SER A 8 -30.74 20.02 7.56
N ILE A 9 -30.03 21.07 7.94
CA ILE A 9 -28.63 21.30 7.53
C ILE A 9 -27.70 20.22 8.12
N LEU A 10 -27.91 19.84 9.38
CA LEU A 10 -27.14 18.77 10.02
C LEU A 10 -27.33 17.42 9.30
N PHE A 11 -28.57 17.07 8.95
CA PHE A 11 -28.84 15.85 8.18
C PHE A 11 -28.23 15.90 6.78
N LEU A 12 -28.27 17.06 6.12
CA LEU A 12 -27.65 17.24 4.82
C LEU A 12 -26.12 17.00 4.89
N LEU A 13 -25.45 17.54 5.92
CA LEU A 13 -24.01 17.37 6.13
C LEU A 13 -23.62 15.91 6.40
N LEU A 14 -24.46 15.15 7.11
CA LEU A 14 -24.22 13.71 7.34
C LEU A 14 -24.32 12.88 6.06
N PHE A 15 -25.18 13.27 5.12
CA PHE A 15 -25.31 12.62 3.81
C PHE A 15 -24.11 12.85 2.88
N PHE A 16 -23.39 13.96 3.04
CA PHE A 16 -22.17 14.27 2.28
C PHE A 16 -20.88 13.72 2.92
N SER A 17 -20.99 12.92 4.00
CA SER A 17 -19.84 12.15 4.47
C SER A 17 -19.57 11.04 3.46
N GLU A 18 -18.71 11.33 2.48
CA GLU A 18 -18.28 10.32 1.52
C GLU A 18 -17.64 9.16 2.28
N GLN A 19 -18.01 7.94 1.87
CA GLN A 19 -17.32 6.73 2.31
C GLN A 19 -15.85 6.84 1.94
N ILE A 20 -14.98 6.98 2.93
CA ILE A 20 -13.52 6.83 2.78
C ILE A 20 -13.23 5.33 2.55
N ASN A 21 -13.69 4.81 1.42
CA ASN A 21 -13.56 3.42 1.02
C ASN A 21 -12.59 3.32 -0.14
N ALA A 22 -11.32 3.52 0.16
CA ALA A 22 -10.25 2.86 -0.56
C ALA A 22 -9.16 2.55 0.45
N LYS A 23 -8.91 1.25 0.71
CA LYS A 23 -7.59 0.85 1.18
C LYS A 23 -6.62 1.26 0.07
N SER A 24 -5.98 2.41 0.20
CA SER A 24 -5.13 2.98 -0.84
C SER A 24 -4.05 1.98 -1.25
N TRP A 25 -3.90 1.71 -2.55
CA TRP A 25 -2.92 0.78 -3.08
C TRP A 25 -1.73 1.53 -3.67
N CYS A 26 -0.53 1.03 -3.42
CA CYS A 26 0.67 1.50 -4.10
C CYS A 26 1.52 0.35 -4.59
N LYS A 27 2.23 0.61 -5.68
CA LYS A 27 3.04 -0.37 -6.41
C LYS A 27 4.44 0.19 -6.59
N ALA A 28 5.44 -0.59 -6.18
CA ALA A 28 6.84 -0.34 -6.49
C ALA A 28 7.42 -1.52 -7.29
N ILE A 29 8.12 -1.23 -8.38
CA ILE A 29 8.75 -2.26 -9.22
C ILE A 29 10.22 -1.89 -9.45
N TYR A 30 11.11 -2.78 -9.06
CA TYR A 30 12.53 -2.70 -9.33
C TYR A 30 12.89 -3.63 -10.50
N ASN A 31 12.81 -3.09 -11.72
CA ASN A 31 13.11 -3.79 -12.97
C ASN A 31 14.54 -3.48 -13.45
N GLN A 32 15.03 -4.24 -14.44
CA GLN A 32 16.39 -4.12 -14.98
C GLN A 32 16.77 -2.72 -15.48
N ASN A 33 15.79 -1.94 -15.93
CA ASN A 33 16.01 -0.67 -16.63
C ASN A 33 15.77 0.55 -15.74
N ILE A 34 15.73 0.38 -14.42
CA ILE A 34 15.47 1.48 -13.52
C ILE A 34 16.75 2.32 -13.30
N LEU A 35 16.59 3.62 -13.12
CA LEU A 35 17.70 4.49 -12.76
C LEU A 35 18.02 4.38 -11.26
N PRO A 36 19.28 4.60 -10.85
CA PRO A 36 19.64 4.69 -9.43
C PRO A 36 18.73 5.69 -8.68
N GLY A 37 18.22 5.28 -7.52
CA GLY A 37 17.35 6.12 -6.66
C GLY A 37 15.86 6.17 -7.04
N GLU A 38 15.45 5.69 -8.22
CA GLU A 38 14.04 5.65 -8.61
C GLU A 38 13.21 4.69 -7.74
N LEU A 39 13.79 3.57 -7.30
CA LEU A 39 13.14 2.68 -6.35
C LEU A 39 12.78 3.44 -5.06
N GLN A 40 13.74 4.19 -4.50
CA GLN A 40 13.49 4.98 -3.30
C GLN A 40 12.40 6.03 -3.52
N LYS A 41 12.34 6.66 -4.69
CA LYS A 41 11.27 7.60 -5.04
C LYS A 41 9.90 6.91 -5.06
N GLN A 42 9.80 5.73 -5.65
CA GLN A 42 8.55 4.94 -5.65
C GLN A 42 8.13 4.59 -4.22
N ILE A 43 9.07 4.11 -3.40
CA ILE A 43 8.82 3.76 -2.00
C ILE A 43 8.35 4.97 -1.20
N ASN A 44 8.99 6.13 -1.36
CA ASN A 44 8.60 7.37 -0.68
C ASN A 44 7.17 7.80 -1.03
N LYS A 45 6.72 7.58 -2.28
CA LYS A 45 5.32 7.81 -2.68
C LYS A 45 4.35 6.82 -2.03
N CYS A 46 4.79 5.58 -1.78
CA CYS A 46 3.98 4.52 -1.21
C CYS A 46 3.86 4.51 0.32
N LYS A 47 4.62 5.35 1.05
CA LYS A 47 4.69 5.33 2.52
C LYS A 47 3.32 5.44 3.21
N ASN A 48 2.41 6.21 2.63
CA ASN A 48 1.09 6.48 3.22
C ASN A 48 -0.02 5.57 2.69
N SER A 49 0.31 4.60 1.85
CA SER A 49 -0.68 3.68 1.27
C SER A 49 -1.01 2.55 2.22
N ASP A 50 -2.29 2.16 2.28
CA ASP A 50 -2.76 1.07 3.15
C ASP A 50 -2.24 -0.28 2.68
N ASN A 51 -2.24 -0.51 1.37
CA ASN A 51 -1.75 -1.71 0.74
C ASN A 51 -0.55 -1.37 -0.13
N PHE A 52 0.46 -2.22 -0.07
CA PHE A 52 1.72 -2.02 -0.77
C PHE A 52 2.14 -3.28 -1.50
N PHE A 53 2.35 -3.18 -2.82
CA PHE A 53 2.93 -4.22 -3.66
C PHE A 53 4.37 -3.84 -4.01
N LEU A 54 5.31 -4.76 -3.84
CA LEU A 54 6.69 -4.61 -4.28
C LEU A 54 7.12 -5.83 -5.09
N ALA A 55 7.73 -5.56 -6.24
CA ALA A 55 8.39 -6.58 -7.06
C ALA A 55 9.84 -6.19 -7.34
N ILE A 56 10.76 -7.15 -7.20
CA ILE A 56 12.18 -6.99 -7.48
C ILE A 56 12.62 -8.06 -8.46
N HIS A 57 13.22 -7.64 -9.57
CA HIS A 57 13.64 -8.55 -10.62
C HIS A 57 14.75 -9.52 -10.13
N SER A 58 14.70 -10.78 -10.52
CA SER A 58 15.62 -11.84 -10.06
C SER A 58 17.04 -11.69 -10.61
N SER A 59 17.24 -10.85 -11.63
CA SER A 59 18.58 -10.51 -12.15
C SER A 59 19.47 -9.78 -11.14
N TYR A 60 18.91 -9.21 -10.07
CA TYR A 60 19.71 -8.62 -9.00
C TYR A 60 20.22 -9.72 -8.07
N LYS A 61 21.55 -9.80 -7.88
CA LYS A 61 22.21 -10.82 -7.05
C LYS A 61 21.59 -10.95 -5.64
N ASN A 62 21.12 -9.83 -5.08
CA ASN A 62 20.54 -9.77 -3.73
C ASN A 62 19.03 -9.50 -3.73
N ALA A 63 18.31 -9.81 -4.82
CA ALA A 63 16.88 -9.49 -4.99
C ALA A 63 16.02 -9.95 -3.80
N GLY A 64 16.16 -11.20 -3.38
CA GLY A 64 15.41 -11.75 -2.25
C GLY A 64 15.78 -11.11 -0.91
N HIS A 65 17.07 -10.84 -0.67
CA HIS A 65 17.51 -10.13 0.54
C HIS A 65 16.98 -8.70 0.59
N LEU A 66 17.04 -7.99 -0.53
CA LEU A 66 16.51 -6.64 -0.66
C LEU A 66 15.01 -6.60 -0.38
N LEU A 67 14.26 -7.56 -0.95
CA LEU A 67 12.83 -7.72 -0.68
C LEU A 67 12.56 -7.93 0.82
N ASN A 68 13.34 -8.78 1.49
CA ASN A 68 13.22 -9.03 2.93
C ASN A 68 13.48 -7.78 3.76
N SER A 69 14.51 -7.00 3.42
CA SER A 69 14.79 -5.72 4.08
C SER A 69 13.63 -4.74 3.90
N PHE A 70 13.04 -4.64 2.70
CA PHE A 70 11.86 -3.82 2.45
C PHE A 70 10.65 -4.27 3.28
N VAL A 71 10.43 -5.57 3.41
CA VAL A 71 9.36 -6.10 4.26
C VAL A 71 9.57 -5.66 5.71
N ALA A 72 10.78 -5.82 6.24
CA ALA A 72 11.09 -5.45 7.62
C ALA A 72 10.94 -3.94 7.89
N GLU A 73 11.25 -3.10 6.91
CA GLU A 73 11.22 -1.64 7.06
C GLU A 73 9.83 -1.03 6.82
N TYR A 74 9.07 -1.54 5.84
CA TYR A 74 7.85 -0.88 5.35
C TYR A 74 6.54 -1.65 5.59
N CYS A 75 6.63 -2.94 5.94
CA CYS A 75 5.45 -3.74 6.25
C CYS A 75 5.29 -3.81 7.77
N ASP A 76 4.68 -2.76 8.33
CA ASP A 76 4.35 -2.63 9.75
C ASP A 76 3.53 -3.84 10.29
N LEU A 77 3.56 -4.07 11.60
CA LEU A 77 2.83 -5.13 12.33
C LEU A 77 1.32 -5.14 12.06
N ASN A 78 0.79 -3.97 11.66
CA ASN A 78 -0.61 -3.79 11.28
C ASN A 78 -0.93 -4.31 9.87
N ARG A 79 0.04 -4.86 9.13
CA ARG A 79 -0.13 -5.37 7.77
C ARG A 79 0.03 -6.90 7.72
N ARG A 80 -0.79 -7.57 6.92
CA ARG A 80 -0.64 -8.98 6.54
C ARG A 80 0.35 -9.05 5.39
N LEU A 81 1.40 -9.85 5.56
CA LEU A 81 2.34 -10.17 4.50
C LEU A 81 1.81 -11.34 3.66
N LEU A 82 1.73 -11.13 2.35
CA LEU A 82 1.51 -12.15 1.34
C LEU A 82 2.74 -12.14 0.44
N ARG A 83 3.62 -13.11 0.62
CA ARG A 83 4.85 -13.24 -0.17
C ARG A 83 4.65 -14.30 -1.23
N THR A 84 5.19 -14.05 -2.43
CA THR A 84 5.40 -15.09 -3.42
C THR A 84 6.89 -15.28 -3.65
N GLU A 85 7.28 -16.53 -3.87
CA GLU A 85 8.59 -16.83 -4.43
C GLU A 85 8.47 -16.82 -5.96
N PRO A 86 9.55 -16.47 -6.69
CA PRO A 86 9.55 -16.54 -8.15
C PRO A 86 9.28 -17.99 -8.56
N ARG A 87 8.27 -18.20 -9.40
CA ARG A 87 8.02 -19.51 -10.00
C ARG A 87 9.02 -19.74 -11.13
N GLU A 88 9.15 -20.98 -11.56
CA GLU A 88 9.95 -21.30 -12.76
C GLU A 88 9.41 -20.48 -13.96
N GLY A 89 10.26 -19.62 -14.53
CA GLY A 89 9.89 -18.68 -15.59
C GLY A 89 9.39 -17.30 -15.14
N ASP A 90 9.15 -17.06 -13.85
CA ASP A 90 8.81 -15.73 -13.32
C ASP A 90 10.09 -14.97 -12.89
N PRO A 91 10.42 -13.83 -13.51
CA PRO A 91 11.65 -13.14 -13.22
C PRO A 91 11.55 -12.19 -12.02
N PHE A 92 10.54 -12.29 -11.15
CA PHE A 92 10.38 -11.39 -10.00
C PHE A 92 10.21 -12.09 -8.66
N PHE A 93 10.85 -11.52 -7.64
CA PHE A 93 10.49 -11.71 -6.24
C PHE A 93 9.41 -10.70 -5.88
N THR A 94 8.26 -11.15 -5.37
CA THR A 94 7.15 -10.24 -5.06
C THR A 94 6.61 -10.38 -3.64
N ILE A 95 6.16 -9.27 -3.09
CA ILE A 95 5.46 -9.19 -1.81
C ILE A 95 4.28 -8.23 -1.90
N VAL A 96 3.24 -8.58 -1.16
CA VAL A 96 2.10 -7.72 -0.89
C VAL A 96 1.96 -7.55 0.61
N CYS A 97 1.92 -6.31 1.06
CA CYS A 97 1.66 -5.94 2.43
C CYS A 97 0.29 -5.27 2.49
N GLU A 98 -0.70 -6.02 2.95
CA GLU A 98 -2.09 -5.57 3.03
C GLU A 98 -2.40 -5.07 4.42
N PHE A 99 -2.99 -3.88 4.59
CA PHE A 99 -3.46 -3.43 5.90
C PHE A 99 -4.45 -4.45 6.48
N ARG A 100 -4.16 -4.98 7.68
CA ARG A 100 -5.11 -5.81 8.44
C ARG A 100 -6.30 -4.91 8.74
N LYS A 101 -7.52 -5.34 8.38
CA LYS A 101 -8.75 -4.62 8.75
C LYS A 101 -8.75 -4.42 10.27
N SER A 102 -8.41 -3.22 10.71
CA SER A 102 -8.53 -2.81 12.10
C SER A 102 -9.88 -2.12 12.24
N ASN A 103 -10.66 -2.52 13.24
CA ASN A 103 -11.96 -1.92 13.55
C ASN A 103 -11.85 -0.46 14.03
N LEU A 104 -10.64 0.11 14.12
CA LEU A 104 -10.38 1.48 14.57
C LEU A 104 -10.58 2.55 13.47
N ARG A 105 -10.66 2.16 12.20
CA ARG A 105 -11.10 3.03 11.10
C ARG A 105 -12.54 2.67 10.72
N LYS A 106 -13.48 2.98 11.60
CA LYS A 106 -14.93 2.94 11.32
C LYS A 106 -15.47 4.35 11.38
#